data_AF-A0A659UU68-F1
#
_entry.id   AF-A0A659UU68-F1
#
_cell.length_a   1.000
_cell.length_b   1.000
_cell.length_c   1.000
_cell.angle_alpha   90.00
_cell.angle_beta   90.00
_cell.angle_gamma   90.00
#
_symmetry.space_group_name_H-M   'P 1'
#
loop_
_entity.id
_entity.type
_entity.pdbx_description
1 polymer ?
#
loop_
_entity_poly.entity_id
_entity_poly.type
_entity_poly.pdbx_seq_one_letter_code
_entity_poly.pdbx_strand_id
1 'polypeptide(L)'
;MIYRQSRWTRLTHWIWAISLFFMLLSGLQIFNARPQLYIGKQSGFDYSNTIFAIGAENTNAGPRGYTEIFGHRFDTTGVLGWSGPTGNETARGFPSWATIPSYYDLGTARVIHFFFAWILTTTLLVWLVASLINGHIRRDLAPRLDDLKRLPQDIANHARLKFHHTREYNTLQKMAYGGVLFVLLPLMIITGLAMSPSMDSVLPFLNDLLGGRQT
;
A
#
# COMPACT_ATOMS: atom_id res chain seq x y z
N MET A 1 21.40 31.03 -1.03
CA MET A 1 20.28 30.05 -1.08
C MET A 1 20.38 29.14 0.13
N ILE A 2 19.40 29.17 1.03
CA ILE A 2 19.36 28.29 2.19
C ILE A 2 18.82 26.93 1.72
N TYR A 3 19.69 25.92 1.58
CA TYR A 3 19.25 24.56 1.28
C TYR A 3 18.59 23.96 2.52
N ARG A 4 17.26 23.92 2.52
CA ARG A 4 16.45 23.38 3.62
C ARG A 4 16.56 21.85 3.76
N GLN A 5 17.00 21.15 2.70
CA GLN A 5 17.17 19.70 2.63
C GLN A 5 18.35 19.34 1.71
N SER A 6 19.08 18.28 2.04
CA SER A 6 20.19 17.76 1.21
C SER A 6 19.67 17.24 -0.14
N ARG A 7 20.49 17.33 -1.21
CA ARG A 7 20.16 16.74 -2.52
C ARG A 7 19.90 15.23 -2.41
N TRP A 8 20.62 14.56 -1.52
CA TRP A 8 20.46 13.13 -1.25
C TRP A 8 19.11 12.79 -0.65
N THR A 9 18.67 13.55 0.37
CA THR A 9 17.35 13.35 1.00
C THR A 9 16.22 13.50 -0.01
N ARG A 10 16.31 14.49 -0.91
CA ARG A 10 15.31 14.68 -1.97
C ARG A 10 15.31 13.54 -2.97
N LEU A 11 16.49 13.07 -3.37
CA LEU A 11 16.61 11.96 -4.32
C LEU A 11 15.99 10.69 -3.73
N THR A 12 16.36 10.32 -2.50
CA THR A 12 15.79 9.16 -1.81
C THR A 12 14.27 9.27 -1.67
N HIS A 13 13.76 10.45 -1.31
CA HIS A 13 12.32 10.69 -1.22
C HIS A 13 11.60 10.48 -2.56
N TRP A 14 12.14 11.01 -3.66
CA TRP A 14 11.55 10.81 -4.99
C TRP A 14 11.61 9.35 -5.44
N ILE A 15 12.68 8.62 -5.11
CA ILE A 15 12.76 7.19 -5.37
C ILE A 15 11.65 6.44 -4.62
N TRP A 16 11.41 6.77 -3.35
CA TRP A 16 10.30 6.18 -2.59
C TRP A 16 8.94 6.51 -3.20
N ALA A 17 8.71 7.78 -3.52
CA ALA A 17 7.44 8.24 -4.09
C ALA A 17 7.13 7.56 -5.43
N ILE A 18 8.12 7.50 -6.33
CA ILE A 18 7.96 6.84 -7.64
C ILE A 18 7.73 5.34 -7.46
N SER A 19 8.50 4.68 -6.58
CA SER A 19 8.34 3.25 -6.34
C SER A 19 6.95 2.92 -5.79
N LEU A 20 6.48 3.67 -4.78
CA LEU A 20 5.15 3.51 -4.20
C LEU A 20 4.04 3.80 -5.21
N PHE A 21 4.20 4.80 -6.06
CA PHE A 21 3.24 5.13 -7.12
C PHE A 21 3.04 3.95 -8.08
N PHE A 22 4.13 3.42 -8.65
CA PHE A 22 4.04 2.29 -9.58
C PHE A 22 3.62 1.00 -8.89
N MET A 23 4.08 0.74 -7.66
CA MET A 23 3.64 -0.42 -6.88
C MET A 23 2.15 -0.38 -6.59
N LEU A 24 1.59 0.80 -6.24
CA LEU A 24 0.16 0.94 -5.99
C LEU A 24 -0.64 0.65 -7.26
N LEU A 25 -0.35 1.34 -8.37
CA LEU A 25 -1.15 1.21 -9.60
C LEU A 25 -1.02 -0.18 -10.25
N SER A 26 0.16 -0.80 -10.17
CA SER A 26 0.34 -2.19 -10.60
C SER A 26 -0.29 -3.19 -9.62
N GLY A 27 -0.28 -2.88 -8.32
CA GLY A 27 -0.95 -3.68 -7.29
C GLY A 27 -2.47 -3.72 -7.48
N LEU A 28 -3.08 -2.58 -7.82
CA LEU A 28 -4.51 -2.51 -8.18
C LEU A 28 -4.81 -3.38 -9.42
N GLN A 29 -3.87 -3.47 -10.37
CA GLN A 29 -4.02 -4.33 -11.53
C GLN A 29 -3.87 -5.82 -11.20
N ILE A 30 -2.97 -6.17 -10.29
CA ILE A 30 -2.85 -7.54 -9.77
C ILE A 30 -4.13 -7.92 -9.02
N PHE A 31 -4.67 -7.00 -8.23
CA PHE A 31 -5.92 -7.20 -7.50
C PHE A 31 -7.12 -7.43 -8.43
N ASN A 32 -7.15 -6.79 -9.60
CA ASN A 32 -8.19 -7.01 -10.61
C ASN A 32 -8.30 -8.45 -11.10
N ALA A 33 -7.26 -9.29 -10.97
CA ALA A 33 -7.34 -10.70 -11.34
C ALA A 33 -8.23 -11.51 -10.37
N ARG A 34 -8.29 -11.11 -9.10
CA ARG A 34 -9.11 -11.71 -8.04
C ARG A 34 -9.53 -10.59 -7.08
N PRO A 35 -10.55 -9.79 -7.44
CA PRO A 35 -10.95 -8.61 -6.69
C PRO A 35 -11.81 -8.97 -5.47
N GLN A 36 -11.33 -9.91 -4.65
CA GLN A 36 -12.03 -10.48 -3.50
C GLN A 36 -11.05 -10.65 -2.35
N LEU A 37 -11.49 -10.37 -1.13
CA LEU A 37 -10.75 -10.61 0.10
C LEU A 37 -11.57 -11.52 1.01
N TYR A 38 -10.91 -12.54 1.53
CA TYR A 38 -11.50 -13.56 2.39
C TYR A 38 -10.88 -13.50 3.79
N ILE A 39 -11.66 -13.88 4.80
CA ILE A 39 -11.16 -14.10 6.15
C ILE A 39 -11.07 -15.60 6.46
N GLY A 40 -9.99 -16.03 7.08
CA GLY A 40 -9.75 -17.44 7.40
C GLY A 40 -8.85 -18.16 6.39
N LYS A 41 -8.72 -19.48 6.58
CA LYS A 41 -7.74 -20.33 5.87
C LYS A 41 -8.25 -20.87 4.53
N GLN A 42 -9.56 -21.01 4.37
CA GLN A 42 -10.16 -21.52 3.14
C GLN A 42 -10.44 -20.39 2.15
N SER A 43 -10.37 -20.70 0.85
CA SER A 43 -10.83 -19.79 -0.21
C SER A 43 -11.55 -20.60 -1.29
N GLY A 44 -12.63 -20.07 -1.87
CA GLY A 44 -13.39 -20.78 -2.90
C GLY A 44 -14.86 -20.41 -2.94
N PHE A 45 -15.56 -20.87 -3.98
CA PHE A 45 -16.98 -20.59 -4.18
C PHE A 45 -17.89 -21.26 -3.14
N ASP A 46 -17.39 -22.33 -2.50
CA ASP A 46 -18.14 -23.09 -1.48
C ASP A 46 -18.05 -22.50 -0.07
N TYR A 47 -17.23 -21.45 0.13
CA TYR A 47 -17.00 -20.84 1.44
C TYR A 47 -17.60 -19.43 1.53
N SER A 48 -18.41 -19.17 2.56
CA SER A 48 -19.04 -17.87 2.81
C SER A 48 -18.14 -16.95 3.65
N ASN A 49 -16.87 -16.82 3.29
CA ASN A 49 -15.89 -16.08 4.07
C ASN A 49 -15.35 -14.82 3.38
N THR A 50 -15.97 -14.43 2.27
CA THR A 50 -15.68 -13.18 1.57
C THR A 50 -16.16 -11.99 2.40
N ILE A 51 -15.22 -11.11 2.80
CA ILE A 51 -15.54 -9.87 3.53
C ILE A 51 -15.63 -8.66 2.60
N PHE A 52 -14.98 -8.74 1.44
CA PHE A 52 -14.93 -7.68 0.45
C PHE A 52 -14.85 -8.27 -0.95
N ALA A 53 -15.67 -7.80 -1.87
CA ALA A 53 -15.62 -8.19 -3.27
C ALA A 53 -15.98 -7.01 -4.17
N ILE A 54 -15.32 -6.92 -5.33
CA ILE A 54 -15.74 -6.03 -6.41
C ILE A 54 -16.06 -6.91 -7.62
N GLY A 55 -17.24 -6.76 -8.19
CA GLY A 55 -17.70 -7.61 -9.28
C GLY A 55 -18.63 -6.89 -10.25
N ALA A 56 -19.04 -7.60 -11.29
CA ALA A 56 -20.10 -7.17 -12.18
C ALA A 56 -21.11 -8.30 -12.33
N GLU A 57 -22.38 -7.92 -12.44
CA GLU A 57 -23.49 -8.84 -12.69
C GLU A 57 -24.38 -8.31 -13.81
N ASN A 58 -24.97 -9.22 -14.58
CA ASN A 58 -25.96 -8.86 -15.59
C ASN A 58 -27.33 -8.78 -14.94
N THR A 59 -27.96 -7.61 -14.98
CA THR A 59 -29.33 -7.39 -14.52
C THR A 59 -30.28 -7.25 -15.71
N ASN A 60 -31.59 -7.29 -15.45
CA ASN A 60 -32.60 -7.03 -16.48
C ASN A 60 -32.46 -5.64 -17.14
N ALA A 61 -31.79 -4.70 -16.47
CA ALA A 61 -31.52 -3.34 -16.98
C ALA A 61 -30.13 -3.19 -17.62
N GLY A 62 -29.38 -4.30 -17.77
CA GLY A 62 -28.01 -4.32 -18.30
C GLY A 62 -26.94 -4.69 -17.26
N PRO A 63 -25.66 -4.72 -17.68
CA PRO A 63 -24.54 -5.00 -16.79
C PRO A 63 -24.38 -3.91 -15.73
N ARG A 64 -24.17 -4.31 -14.48
CA ARG A 64 -23.93 -3.42 -13.34
C ARG A 64 -22.71 -3.86 -12.55
N GLY A 65 -21.93 -2.88 -12.12
CA GLY A 65 -20.80 -3.08 -11.21
C GLY A 65 -21.28 -2.98 -9.77
N TYR A 66 -20.78 -3.85 -8.91
CA TYR A 66 -21.06 -3.81 -7.48
C TYR A 66 -19.79 -3.93 -6.65
N THR A 67 -19.84 -3.32 -5.47
CA THR A 67 -18.89 -3.55 -4.39
C THR A 67 -19.64 -4.14 -3.22
N GLU A 68 -19.21 -5.30 -2.74
CA GLU A 68 -19.77 -5.99 -1.59
C GLU A 68 -18.82 -5.86 -0.40
N ILE A 69 -19.35 -5.41 0.74
CA ILE A 69 -18.60 -5.26 1.99
C ILE A 69 -19.42 -5.87 3.12
N PHE A 70 -18.87 -6.86 3.82
CA PHE A 70 -19.56 -7.59 4.90
C PHE A 70 -20.95 -8.11 4.49
N GLY A 71 -21.10 -8.62 3.26
CA GLY A 71 -22.37 -9.10 2.71
C GLY A 71 -23.34 -8.01 2.23
N HIS A 72 -23.02 -6.73 2.42
CA HIS A 72 -23.80 -5.61 1.89
C HIS A 72 -23.30 -5.19 0.52
N ARG A 73 -24.18 -5.19 -0.48
CA ARG A 73 -23.86 -4.78 -1.85
C ARG A 73 -24.19 -3.32 -2.09
N PHE A 74 -23.27 -2.63 -2.76
CA PHE A 74 -23.37 -1.25 -3.19
C PHE A 74 -23.20 -1.19 -4.70
N ASP A 75 -24.07 -0.46 -5.40
CA ASP A 75 -23.90 -0.18 -6.83
C ASP A 75 -22.72 0.78 -7.01
N THR A 76 -21.70 0.32 -7.74
CA THR A 76 -20.49 1.08 -8.01
C THR A 76 -20.21 1.21 -9.51
N THR A 77 -21.25 1.01 -10.32
CA THR A 77 -21.19 1.09 -11.78
C THR A 77 -20.55 2.41 -12.25
N GLY A 78 -19.68 2.31 -13.24
CA GLY A 78 -18.91 3.44 -13.79
C GLY A 78 -17.55 3.65 -13.11
N VAL A 79 -17.37 3.17 -11.87
CA VAL A 79 -16.10 3.30 -11.14
C VAL A 79 -15.51 1.93 -10.82
N LEU A 80 -16.22 1.10 -10.06
CA LEU A 80 -15.74 -0.22 -9.61
C LEU A 80 -16.66 -1.35 -10.10
N GLY A 81 -16.06 -2.48 -10.45
CA GLY A 81 -16.76 -3.68 -10.89
C GLY A 81 -17.14 -3.65 -12.36
N TRP A 82 -17.70 -2.53 -12.84
CA TRP A 82 -18.02 -2.30 -14.24
C TRP A 82 -17.61 -0.87 -14.62
N SER A 83 -16.54 -0.71 -15.39
CA SER A 83 -16.03 0.62 -15.76
C SER A 83 -15.29 0.62 -17.10
N GLY A 84 -15.21 1.79 -17.73
CA GLY A 84 -14.56 2.01 -19.01
C GLY A 84 -15.12 3.25 -19.72
N PRO A 85 -14.57 3.60 -20.90
CA PRO A 85 -15.18 4.58 -21.78
C PRO A 85 -16.59 4.15 -22.18
N THR A 86 -17.49 5.11 -22.38
CA THR A 86 -18.88 4.83 -22.77
C THR A 86 -18.96 3.93 -24.00
N GLY A 87 -19.65 2.80 -23.89
CA GLY A 87 -19.79 1.79 -24.94
C GLY A 87 -18.66 0.76 -25.02
N ASN A 88 -17.60 0.88 -24.19
CA ASN A 88 -16.51 -0.08 -24.05
C ASN A 88 -16.27 -0.41 -22.57
N GLU A 89 -17.33 -0.40 -21.77
CA GLU A 89 -17.28 -0.79 -20.37
C GLU A 89 -16.97 -2.29 -20.24
N THR A 90 -16.18 -2.63 -19.23
CA THR A 90 -15.75 -4.01 -18.99
C THR A 90 -15.85 -4.33 -17.52
N ALA A 91 -16.03 -5.62 -17.21
CA ALA A 91 -15.97 -6.12 -15.86
C ALA A 91 -14.52 -6.04 -15.34
N ARG A 92 -14.26 -5.13 -14.39
CA ARG A 92 -12.96 -4.93 -13.76
C ARG A 92 -13.12 -4.32 -12.38
N GLY A 93 -12.31 -4.75 -11.42
CA GLY A 93 -12.37 -4.23 -10.04
C GLY A 93 -12.12 -2.72 -10.00
N PHE A 94 -10.92 -2.30 -10.41
CA PHE A 94 -10.47 -0.93 -10.52
C PHE A 94 -10.42 -0.46 -11.98
N PRO A 95 -10.73 0.82 -12.24
CA PRO A 95 -10.81 1.38 -13.59
C PRO A 95 -9.43 1.54 -14.24
N SER A 96 -9.40 1.61 -15.58
CA SER A 96 -8.16 1.67 -16.38
C SER A 96 -7.23 2.84 -16.06
N TRP A 97 -7.77 3.97 -15.61
CA TRP A 97 -6.98 5.15 -15.23
C TRP A 97 -6.29 4.98 -13.87
N ALA A 98 -6.73 4.03 -13.05
CA ALA A 98 -6.17 3.73 -11.73
C ALA A 98 -5.21 2.53 -11.75
N THR A 99 -4.92 1.95 -12.92
CA THR A 99 -4.11 0.74 -13.03
C THR A 99 -2.97 0.90 -14.01
N ILE A 100 -1.83 0.26 -13.71
CA ILE A 100 -0.70 0.13 -14.63
C ILE A 100 -0.38 -1.36 -14.82
N PRO A 101 -0.51 -1.92 -16.04
CA PRO A 101 -1.05 -1.29 -17.27
C PRO A 101 -2.54 -0.90 -17.17
N SER A 102 -2.99 -0.02 -18.08
CA SER A 102 -4.38 0.44 -18.14
C SER A 102 -5.34 -0.63 -18.71
N TYR A 103 -4.82 -1.50 -19.58
CA TYR A 103 -5.49 -2.71 -20.08
C TYR A 103 -5.16 -3.93 -19.21
N TYR A 104 -6.03 -4.94 -19.23
CA TYR A 104 -5.85 -6.16 -18.44
C TYR A 104 -4.64 -6.96 -18.92
N ASP A 105 -3.56 -6.91 -18.14
CA ASP A 105 -2.36 -7.73 -18.30
C ASP A 105 -1.74 -8.00 -16.94
N LEU A 106 -2.03 -9.20 -16.41
CA LEU A 106 -1.53 -9.65 -15.12
C LEU A 106 -0.01 -9.90 -15.12
N GLY A 107 0.55 -10.32 -16.26
CA GLY A 107 1.98 -10.61 -16.39
C GLY A 107 2.80 -9.34 -16.29
N THR A 108 2.48 -8.35 -17.14
CA THR A 108 3.17 -7.05 -17.12
C THR A 108 2.97 -6.32 -15.80
N ALA A 109 1.77 -6.37 -15.21
CA ALA A 109 1.53 -5.77 -13.89
C ALA A 109 2.46 -6.34 -12.81
N ARG A 110 2.63 -7.68 -12.77
CA ARG A 110 3.56 -8.34 -11.84
C ARG A 110 5.01 -7.91 -12.07
N VAL A 111 5.46 -7.86 -13.32
CA VAL A 111 6.84 -7.45 -13.65
C VAL A 111 7.12 -6.03 -13.15
N ILE A 112 6.22 -5.08 -13.44
CA ILE A 112 6.35 -3.69 -12.97
C ILE A 112 6.34 -3.65 -11.43
N HIS A 113 5.41 -4.36 -10.79
CA HIS A 113 5.28 -4.39 -9.34
C HIS A 113 6.56 -4.89 -8.67
N PHE A 114 7.10 -6.02 -9.11
CA PHE A 114 8.32 -6.60 -8.53
C PHE A 114 9.56 -5.75 -8.81
N PHE A 115 9.66 -5.13 -9.99
CA PHE A 115 10.75 -4.22 -10.31
C PHE A 115 10.83 -3.06 -9.31
N PHE A 116 9.71 -2.37 -9.08
CA PHE A 116 9.68 -1.27 -8.11
C PHE A 116 9.73 -1.74 -6.65
N ALA A 117 9.24 -2.94 -6.33
CA ALA A 117 9.40 -3.54 -5.01
C ALA A 117 10.89 -3.77 -4.66
N TRP A 118 11.71 -4.22 -5.62
CA TRP A 118 13.16 -4.38 -5.43
C TRP A 118 13.88 -3.03 -5.29
N ILE A 119 13.48 -2.01 -6.06
CA ILE A 119 14.00 -0.64 -5.89
C ILE A 119 13.67 -0.13 -4.49
N LEU A 120 12.41 -0.25 -4.04
CA LEU A 120 11.97 0.19 -2.72
C LEU A 120 12.73 -0.53 -1.61
N THR A 121 12.85 -1.87 -1.70
CA THR A 121 13.55 -2.71 -0.73
C THR A 121 15.02 -2.33 -0.62
N THR A 122 15.72 -2.24 -1.76
CA THR A 122 17.15 -1.86 -1.78
C THR A 122 17.34 -0.45 -1.24
N THR A 123 16.48 0.49 -1.63
CA THR A 123 16.56 1.88 -1.15
C THR A 123 16.33 1.97 0.36
N LEU A 124 15.36 1.22 0.90
CA LEU A 124 15.10 1.16 2.33
C LEU A 124 16.29 0.56 3.09
N LEU A 125 16.85 -0.56 2.60
CA LEU A 125 18.02 -1.20 3.23
C LEU A 125 19.24 -0.27 3.25
N VAL A 126 19.57 0.34 2.12
CA VAL A 126 20.67 1.32 2.05
C VAL A 126 20.43 2.48 2.99
N TRP A 127 19.21 3.02 3.02
CA TRP A 127 18.84 4.12 3.91
C TRP A 127 18.94 3.71 5.39
N LEU A 128 18.49 2.52 5.76
CA LEU A 128 18.56 2.00 7.12
C LEU A 128 20.01 1.81 7.57
N VAL A 129 20.85 1.16 6.76
CA VAL A 129 22.28 0.95 7.05
C VAL A 129 22.99 2.29 7.20
N ALA A 130 22.81 3.22 6.26
CA ALA A 130 23.41 4.55 6.35
C ALA A 130 22.91 5.33 7.57
N SER A 131 21.63 5.20 7.93
CA SER A 131 21.04 5.87 9.09
C SER A 131 21.52 5.28 10.42
N LEU A 132 21.83 3.99 10.46
CA LEU A 132 22.45 3.32 11.60
C LEU A 132 23.91 3.78 11.78
N ILE A 133 24.70 3.77 10.71
CA ILE A 133 26.11 4.20 10.73
C ILE A 133 26.24 5.67 11.16
N ASN A 134 25.38 6.54 10.61
CA ASN A 134 25.42 7.98 10.92
C ASN A 134 24.71 8.36 12.23
N GLY A 135 24.09 7.40 12.93
CA GLY A 135 23.30 7.67 14.14
C GLY A 135 22.03 8.50 13.91
N HIS A 136 21.61 8.69 12.65
CA HIS A 136 20.46 9.53 12.27
C HIS A 136 19.17 9.05 12.95
N ILE A 137 18.99 7.74 13.09
CA ILE A 137 17.82 7.14 13.75
C ILE A 137 17.69 7.62 15.19
N ARG A 138 18.78 7.55 15.96
CA ARG A 138 18.79 7.95 17.37
C ARG A 138 18.72 9.46 17.55
N ARG A 139 19.37 10.22 16.66
CA ARG A 139 19.47 11.67 16.79
C ARG A 139 18.19 12.39 16.37
N ASP A 140 17.60 11.96 15.26
CA ASP A 140 16.58 12.75 14.55
C ASP A 140 15.19 12.08 14.52
N LEU A 141 15.09 10.75 14.63
CA LEU A 141 13.81 10.02 14.56
C LEU A 141 13.28 9.50 15.91
N ALA A 142 14.13 9.22 16.90
CA ALA A 142 13.68 8.72 18.20
C ALA A 142 12.93 9.81 18.98
N PRO A 143 11.60 9.67 19.21
CA PRO A 143 10.86 10.66 19.98
C PRO A 143 11.36 10.67 21.43
N ARG A 144 11.62 11.86 21.98
CA ARG A 144 12.00 12.00 23.38
C ARG A 144 10.77 11.82 24.27
N LEU A 145 10.96 11.40 25.52
CA LEU A 145 9.85 11.25 26.48
C LEU A 145 9.03 12.54 26.65
N ASP A 146 9.68 13.70 26.49
CA ASP A 146 9.01 15.01 26.53
C ASP A 146 8.19 15.33 25.26
N ASP A 147 8.55 14.74 24.12
CA ASP A 147 7.78 14.85 22.87
C ASP A 147 6.44 14.11 23.00
N LEU A 148 6.43 12.93 23.66
CA LEU A 148 5.22 12.14 23.90
C LEU A 148 4.18 12.88 24.77
N LYS A 149 4.63 13.66 25.75
CA LYS A 149 3.73 14.46 26.61
C LYS A 149 3.01 15.56 25.84
N ARG A 150 3.58 16.05 24.73
CA ARG A 150 3.00 17.09 23.88
C ARG A 150 2.04 16.53 22.83
N LEU A 151 2.04 15.22 22.62
CA LEU A 151 1.24 14.54 21.61
C LEU A 151 -0.25 14.89 21.64
N PRO A 152 -0.95 14.87 22.80
CA PRO A 152 -2.39 15.17 22.81
C PRO A 152 -2.69 16.59 22.37
N GLN A 153 -1.84 17.54 22.78
CA GLN A 153 -1.96 18.94 22.42
C GLN A 153 -1.66 19.17 20.93
N ASP A 154 -0.66 18.48 20.38
CA ASP A 154 -0.33 18.53 18.96
C ASP A 154 -1.47 17.96 18.09
N ILE A 155 -2.08 16.86 18.51
CA ILE A 155 -3.27 16.29 17.84
C ILE A 155 -4.43 17.28 17.86
N ALA A 156 -4.74 17.87 19.02
CA ALA A 156 -5.81 18.84 19.16
C ALA A 156 -5.56 20.11 18.31
N ASN A 157 -4.31 20.58 18.26
CA ASN A 157 -3.93 21.72 17.44
C ASN A 157 -4.04 21.39 15.94
N HIS A 158 -3.62 20.20 15.52
CA HIS A 158 -3.72 19.76 14.12
C HIS A 158 -5.18 19.60 13.67
N ALA A 159 -6.03 18.99 14.52
CA ALA A 159 -7.47 18.88 14.28
C ALA A 159 -8.17 20.24 14.21
N ARG A 160 -7.61 21.27 14.86
CA ARG A 160 -8.07 22.67 14.82
C ARG A 160 -7.38 23.51 13.74
N LEU A 161 -6.59 22.90 12.84
CA LEU A 161 -5.81 23.57 11.78
C LEU A 161 -4.85 24.66 12.30
N LYS A 162 -4.42 24.57 13.57
CA LYS A 162 -3.44 25.49 14.18
C LYS A 162 -2.04 24.94 14.01
N PHE A 163 -1.38 25.34 12.93
CA PHE A 163 -0.05 24.84 12.57
C PHE A 163 1.07 25.76 13.09
N HIS A 164 1.83 25.29 14.08
CA HIS A 164 3.09 25.93 14.47
C HIS A 164 4.22 25.43 13.57
N HIS A 165 4.72 26.29 12.68
CA HIS A 165 5.84 25.97 11.80
C HIS A 165 7.18 26.28 12.49
N THR A 166 7.59 25.42 13.42
CA THR A 166 8.96 25.47 13.95
C THR A 166 9.94 24.82 12.97
N ARG A 167 11.24 25.11 13.12
CA ARG A 167 12.30 24.53 12.27
C ARG A 167 12.53 23.04 12.53
N GLU A 168 11.99 22.52 13.62
CA GLU A 168 12.14 21.14 14.07
C GLU A 168 10.89 20.32 13.72
N TYR A 169 11.05 19.04 13.43
CA TYR A 169 9.92 18.15 13.16
C TYR A 169 9.01 18.05 14.40
N ASN A 170 7.71 18.26 14.21
CA ASN A 170 6.71 18.02 15.25
C ASN A 170 6.70 16.53 15.64
N THR A 171 6.39 16.21 16.89
CA THR A 171 6.21 14.83 17.39
C THR A 171 5.35 13.97 16.46
N LEU A 172 4.23 14.52 15.96
CA LEU A 172 3.36 13.81 15.02
C LEU A 172 4.08 13.42 13.73
N GLN A 173 4.94 14.30 13.19
CA GLN A 173 5.73 14.01 12.00
C GLN A 173 6.78 12.95 12.30
N LYS A 174 7.49 13.04 13.43
CA LYS A 174 8.48 12.02 13.84
C LYS A 174 7.83 10.64 13.97
N MET A 175 6.65 10.56 14.60
CA MET A 175 5.90 9.31 14.73
C MET A 175 5.40 8.80 13.38
N ALA A 176 4.90 9.67 12.51
CA ALA A 176 4.49 9.28 11.16
C ALA A 176 5.67 8.73 10.35
N TYR A 177 6.81 9.43 10.35
CA TYR A 177 8.03 8.95 9.67
C TYR A 177 8.55 7.64 10.26
N GLY A 178 8.60 7.55 11.59
CA GLY A 178 9.01 6.34 12.28
C GLY A 178 8.10 5.15 11.95
N GLY A 179 6.79 5.34 12.00
CA GLY A 179 5.80 4.31 11.65
C GLY A 179 5.92 3.87 10.19
N VAL A 180 6.04 4.81 9.25
CA VAL A 180 6.20 4.47 7.83
C VAL A 180 7.50 3.69 7.60
N LEU A 181 8.63 4.17 8.12
CA LEU A 181 9.94 3.62 7.79
C LEU A 181 10.28 2.32 8.52
N PHE A 182 9.83 2.18 9.76
CA PHE A 182 10.19 1.03 10.60
C PHE A 182 9.06 0.01 10.78
N VAL A 183 7.82 0.34 10.39
CA VAL A 183 6.68 -0.57 10.52
C VAL A 183 6.05 -0.84 9.16
N LEU A 184 5.50 0.18 8.50
CA LEU A 184 4.69 -0.04 7.28
C LEU A 184 5.51 -0.56 6.10
N LEU A 185 6.66 0.06 5.80
CA LEU A 185 7.51 -0.39 4.68
C LEU A 185 8.11 -1.78 4.94
N PRO A 186 8.70 -2.09 6.12
CA PRO A 186 9.15 -3.44 6.41
C PRO A 186 8.02 -4.48 6.35
N LEU A 187 6.84 -4.18 6.90
CA LEU A 187 5.69 -5.08 6.85
C LEU A 187 5.24 -5.34 5.41
N MET A 188 5.17 -4.30 4.57
CA MET A 188 4.84 -4.45 3.15
C MET A 188 5.84 -5.35 2.41
N ILE A 189 7.14 -5.20 2.71
CA ILE A 189 8.18 -6.04 2.11
C ILE A 189 8.05 -7.49 2.59
N ILE A 190 7.92 -7.71 3.90
CA ILE A 190 7.81 -9.07 4.48
C ILE A 190 6.58 -9.80 3.95
N THR A 191 5.42 -9.14 3.95
CA THR A 191 4.18 -9.72 3.41
C THR A 191 4.29 -9.99 1.90
N GLY A 192 4.92 -9.09 1.13
CA GLY A 192 5.19 -9.29 -0.29
C GLY A 192 6.11 -10.48 -0.56
N LEU A 193 7.17 -10.66 0.25
CA LEU A 193 8.05 -11.82 0.17
C LEU A 193 7.28 -13.11 0.48
N ALA A 194 6.47 -13.13 1.53
CA ALA A 194 5.67 -14.31 1.89
C ALA A 194 4.67 -14.73 0.81
N MET A 195 4.11 -13.78 0.05
CA MET A 195 3.19 -14.09 -1.06
C MET A 195 3.91 -14.60 -2.32
N SER A 196 5.22 -14.38 -2.46
CA SER A 196 5.97 -14.74 -3.67
C SER A 196 6.27 -16.25 -3.72
N PRO A 197 5.87 -16.97 -4.78
CA PRO A 197 6.22 -18.40 -4.95
C PRO A 197 7.72 -18.68 -4.92
N SER A 198 8.53 -17.76 -5.44
CA SER A 198 9.99 -17.91 -5.45
C SER A 198 10.63 -17.72 -4.08
N MET A 199 9.98 -16.97 -3.18
CA MET A 199 10.47 -16.77 -1.81
C MET A 199 9.95 -17.84 -0.87
N ASP A 200 8.76 -18.40 -1.14
CA ASP A 200 8.23 -19.56 -0.41
C ASP A 200 9.20 -20.76 -0.47
N SER A 201 9.90 -20.95 -1.59
CA SER A 201 10.93 -21.98 -1.72
C SER A 201 12.24 -21.68 -0.98
N VAL A 202 12.53 -20.41 -0.69
CA VAL A 202 13.79 -19.96 -0.04
C VAL A 202 13.60 -19.72 1.46
N LEU A 203 12.44 -19.20 1.86
CA LEU A 203 12.08 -18.76 3.21
C LEU A 203 10.68 -19.27 3.60
N PRO A 204 10.43 -20.59 3.63
CA PRO A 204 9.10 -21.15 3.87
C PRO A 204 8.51 -20.73 5.23
N PHE A 205 9.38 -20.54 6.25
CA PHE A 205 8.96 -20.13 7.59
C PHE A 205 8.26 -18.76 7.64
N LEU A 206 8.51 -17.87 6.66
CA LEU A 206 7.83 -16.57 6.61
C LEU A 206 6.33 -16.72 6.36
N ASN A 207 5.96 -17.71 5.56
CA ASN A 207 4.57 -18.03 5.26
C ASN A 207 3.87 -18.58 6.51
N ASP A 208 4.52 -19.52 7.20
CA ASP A 208 4.02 -20.11 8.45
C ASP A 208 3.82 -19.06 9.54
N LEU A 209 4.77 -18.12 9.69
CA LEU A 209 4.69 -17.03 10.66
C LEU A 209 3.48 -16.11 10.43
N LEU A 210 3.05 -15.99 9.17
CA LEU A 210 1.92 -15.15 8.77
C LEU A 210 0.59 -15.91 8.65
N GLY A 211 0.55 -17.17 9.11
CA GLY A 211 -0.69 -17.96 9.17
C GLY A 211 -0.87 -18.95 8.01
N GLY A 212 0.14 -19.10 7.15
CA GLY A 212 0.15 -20.03 6.03
C GLY A 212 -0.59 -19.53 4.79
N ARG A 213 -0.49 -20.31 3.71
CA ARG A 213 -1.22 -20.05 2.47
C ARG A 213 -2.70 -20.43 2.63
N GLN A 214 -3.57 -19.64 2.02
CA GLN A 214 -4.95 -20.06 1.82
C GLN A 214 -4.96 -21.25 0.85
N THR A 215 -5.60 -22.35 1.27
CA THR A 215 -5.75 -23.60 0.52
C THR A 215 -7.19 -23.81 0.09
#